data_AF-A0A380HH44-F1
#
_entry.id   AF-A0A380HH44-F1
#
_cell.length_a   1.000
_cell.length_b   1.000
_cell.length_c   1.000
_cell.angle_alpha   90.00
_cell.angle_beta   90.00
_cell.angle_gamma   90.00
#
_symmetry.space_group_name_H-M   'P 1'
#
loop_
_entity.id
_entity.type
_entity.pdbx_description
1 polymer ?
#
loop_
_entity_poly.entity_id
_entity_poly.type
_entity_poly.pdbx_seq_one_letter_code
_entity_poly.pdbx_strand_id
1 'polypeptide(L)'
;MININFNDWEKVCKSFFNLNGSKLESYIQWYPFSKLTENSKNIISSEKFFENFIKNGAIFKEYNTFNFPSHYSQKTSASFRNMSLISPFVYLYIEAIGYHINQEYTRKSKNVRCYYSGDLNENQFSYKNSYDKFFADINALSSVYDNFYKFDISNFFDAIDMNLLFKLINEREEVLDTRSSLIYKRLLQQIGGNKFPTVENSASLSYLATYIYLDKVDYELETVLQNEPQIENFQIIRYVDDLYIFFNSMEDELNLVSSRIKNAVIDAYRKVKLNLNENKTKLGKSNEVNETLNAALYNHYVNKKEIDIAYFYDKYNIGYFLDDLYNLAYSHNHENFKKILDKYFTKEGITYSSDEVLRYLAYYEDELFQDEAIICKIKRLILTDYNFINYKINIFLRIILKTNNGELIKFLLNELFNKEKFNSFDVSISINYLLLRNFQHNDLMSKVKDVDSEIIDYIDRYCKQDFLKELDKEYNYILNLNLKNAFSDNSSKVWYLYFLYKFHDKNGDTLEAFAYYKTYFDRIVSLLMCYKGISYTKRKLPDYHRHYKVNNVKKDFEELNPNYYKKQNIDNFLSELYRLRQYNPINHSSAEIIEDQMLKESQIINLIRQSETLLINSF
;
A
#
# COMPACT_ATOMS: atom_id res chain seq x y z
N MET A 1 2.07 -3.64 -21.17
CA MET A 1 3.40 -3.53 -20.57
C MET A 1 3.50 -4.64 -19.58
N ILE A 2 2.54 -4.72 -18.66
CA ILE A 2 2.11 -5.98 -18.06
C ILE A 2 0.92 -6.53 -18.86
N ASN A 3 0.78 -7.84 -18.96
CA ASN A 3 -0.25 -8.53 -19.72
C ASN A 3 -1.58 -8.65 -18.96
N ILE A 4 -2.13 -7.53 -18.50
CA ILE A 4 -3.51 -7.47 -17.98
C ILE A 4 -4.49 -7.15 -19.10
N ASN A 5 -5.75 -7.55 -18.95
CA ASN A 5 -6.81 -7.25 -19.91
C ASN A 5 -7.72 -6.10 -19.42
N PHE A 6 -8.51 -5.53 -20.34
CA PHE A 6 -9.39 -4.41 -20.06
C PHE A 6 -10.50 -4.78 -19.06
N ASN A 7 -11.06 -5.99 -19.15
CA ASN A 7 -12.15 -6.42 -18.28
C ASN A 7 -11.73 -6.45 -16.80
N ASP A 8 -10.51 -6.91 -16.51
CA ASP A 8 -9.95 -6.92 -15.17
C ASP A 8 -9.78 -5.50 -14.63
N TRP A 9 -9.21 -4.60 -15.45
CA TRP A 9 -9.08 -3.18 -15.12
C TRP A 9 -10.43 -2.52 -14.81
N GLU A 10 -11.41 -2.73 -15.69
CA GLU A 10 -12.74 -2.13 -15.57
C GLU A 10 -13.46 -2.62 -14.30
N LYS A 11 -13.40 -3.93 -14.02
CA LYS A 11 -13.98 -4.53 -12.81
C LYS A 11 -13.38 -3.95 -11.54
N VAL A 12 -12.06 -3.82 -11.46
CA VAL A 12 -11.38 -3.23 -10.30
C VAL A 12 -11.80 -1.77 -10.12
N CYS A 13 -11.78 -0.97 -11.19
CA CYS A 13 -12.23 0.42 -11.13
C CYS A 13 -13.65 0.54 -10.58
N LYS A 14 -14.61 -0.22 -11.14
CA LYS A 14 -16.01 -0.22 -10.69
C LYS A 14 -16.14 -0.64 -9.23
N SER A 15 -15.35 -1.61 -8.78
CA SER A 15 -15.39 -2.09 -7.40
C SER A 15 -15.02 -1.01 -6.39
N PHE A 16 -14.00 -0.18 -6.66
CA PHE A 16 -13.65 0.95 -5.81
C PHE A 16 -14.62 2.12 -5.94
N PHE A 17 -15.10 2.42 -7.14
CA PHE A 17 -16.00 3.55 -7.39
C PHE A 17 -17.40 3.37 -6.78
N ASN A 18 -17.79 2.12 -6.52
CA ASN A 18 -19.05 1.73 -5.88
C ASN A 18 -18.95 1.62 -4.35
N LEU A 19 -17.77 1.84 -3.75
CA LEU A 19 -17.63 1.88 -2.29
C LEU A 19 -18.36 3.09 -1.71
N ASN A 20 -18.91 2.93 -0.51
CA ASN A 20 -19.52 4.04 0.23
C ASN A 20 -18.50 5.17 0.48
N GLY A 21 -18.88 6.41 0.20
CA GLY A 21 -18.04 7.60 0.40
C GLY A 21 -17.44 7.68 1.81
N SER A 22 -18.22 7.40 2.86
CA SER A 22 -17.73 7.39 4.24
C SER A 22 -16.61 6.36 4.50
N LYS A 23 -16.63 5.23 3.78
CA LYS A 23 -15.59 4.20 3.85
C LYS A 23 -14.32 4.65 3.12
N LEU A 24 -14.47 5.29 1.96
CA LEU A 24 -13.35 5.87 1.22
C LEU A 24 -12.67 6.98 2.02
N GLU A 25 -13.46 7.83 2.67
CA GLU A 25 -12.96 8.98 3.45
C GLU A 25 -12.33 8.59 4.79
N SER A 26 -12.40 7.32 5.18
CA SER A 26 -11.79 6.82 6.42
C SER A 26 -10.31 6.46 6.30
N TYR A 27 -9.75 6.46 5.09
CA TYR A 27 -8.37 6.02 4.83
C TYR A 27 -7.71 6.94 3.82
N ILE A 28 -6.45 7.32 4.04
CA ILE A 28 -5.76 8.28 3.19
C ILE A 28 -5.54 7.72 1.79
N GLN A 29 -5.19 6.43 1.69
CA GLN A 29 -4.94 5.78 0.39
C GLN A 29 -6.21 5.64 -0.47
N TRP A 30 -7.40 5.60 0.16
CA TRP A 30 -8.69 5.49 -0.54
C TRP A 30 -9.41 6.83 -0.71
N TYR A 31 -9.05 7.84 0.08
CA TYR A 31 -9.66 9.16 0.04
C TYR A 31 -9.72 9.77 -1.37
N PRO A 32 -8.69 9.65 -2.24
CA PRO A 32 -8.75 10.20 -3.60
C PRO A 32 -9.95 9.72 -4.43
N PHE A 33 -10.42 8.48 -4.21
CA PHE A 33 -11.57 7.95 -4.95
C PHE A 33 -12.90 8.62 -4.56
N SER A 34 -13.00 9.21 -3.36
CA SER A 34 -14.19 9.97 -2.95
C SER A 34 -14.32 11.32 -3.68
N LYS A 35 -13.23 11.81 -4.29
CA LYS A 35 -13.18 13.11 -5.00
C LYS A 35 -13.35 13.00 -6.51
N LEU A 36 -13.47 11.79 -7.04
CA LEU A 36 -13.71 11.57 -8.46
C LEU A 36 -15.10 12.06 -8.87
N THR A 37 -15.15 12.88 -9.93
CA THR A 37 -16.40 13.18 -10.61
C THR A 37 -16.89 11.97 -11.41
N GLU A 38 -18.20 11.92 -11.71
CA GLU A 38 -18.77 10.84 -12.52
C GLU A 38 -18.14 10.76 -13.92
N ASN A 39 -17.80 11.91 -14.51
CA ASN A 39 -17.08 11.97 -15.77
C ASN A 39 -15.69 11.33 -15.65
N SER A 40 -14.93 11.63 -14.59
CA SER A 40 -13.60 11.05 -14.38
C SER A 40 -13.67 9.55 -14.13
N LYS A 41 -14.67 9.06 -13.39
CA LYS A 41 -14.92 7.61 -13.22
C LYS A 41 -15.09 6.94 -14.58
N ASN A 42 -15.96 7.48 -15.44
CA ASN A 42 -16.21 6.97 -16.78
C ASN A 42 -14.95 6.99 -17.67
N ILE A 43 -14.14 8.04 -17.58
CA ILE A 43 -12.88 8.13 -18.33
C ILE A 43 -11.91 7.04 -17.88
N ILE A 44 -11.65 6.92 -16.57
CA ILE A 44 -10.66 5.99 -16.01
C ILE A 44 -11.03 4.53 -16.31
N SER A 45 -12.33 4.19 -16.23
CA SER A 45 -12.81 2.83 -16.52
C SER A 45 -12.98 2.55 -18.02
N SER A 46 -12.69 3.49 -18.92
CA SER A 46 -12.88 3.30 -20.37
C SER A 46 -11.77 2.47 -21.01
N GLU A 47 -12.12 1.74 -22.07
CA GLU A 47 -11.14 0.97 -22.86
C GLU A 47 -10.08 1.87 -23.50
N LYS A 48 -10.46 3.07 -23.94
CA LYS A 48 -9.53 4.06 -24.48
C LYS A 48 -8.46 4.45 -23.46
N PHE A 49 -8.86 4.72 -22.22
CA PHE A 49 -7.93 5.03 -21.15
C PHE A 49 -7.04 3.83 -20.84
N PHE A 50 -7.63 2.63 -20.80
CA PHE A 50 -6.87 1.40 -20.59
C PHE A 50 -5.79 1.19 -21.65
N GLU A 51 -6.13 1.18 -22.94
CA GLU A 51 -5.16 0.92 -24.01
C GLU A 51 -4.04 1.98 -24.06
N ASN A 52 -4.40 3.25 -23.88
CA ASN A 52 -3.48 4.37 -24.05
C ASN A 52 -2.66 4.71 -22.79
N PHE A 53 -3.11 4.32 -21.60
CA PHE A 53 -2.48 4.74 -20.34
C PHE A 53 -2.00 3.56 -19.50
N ILE A 54 -2.83 2.51 -19.40
CA ILE A 54 -2.61 1.37 -18.49
C ILE A 54 -1.83 0.27 -19.20
N LYS A 55 -2.37 -0.23 -20.31
CA LYS A 55 -1.84 -1.36 -21.05
C LYS A 55 -0.51 -1.01 -21.68
N ASN A 56 -0.31 0.17 -22.26
CA ASN A 56 1.00 0.51 -22.84
C ASN A 56 2.06 0.89 -21.79
N GLY A 57 1.66 1.19 -20.55
CA GLY A 57 2.54 1.61 -19.45
C GLY A 57 2.75 3.12 -19.34
N ALA A 58 2.03 3.96 -20.10
CA ALA A 58 2.21 5.41 -20.05
C ALA A 58 1.95 5.98 -18.65
N ILE A 59 1.11 5.34 -17.83
CA ILE A 59 0.87 5.68 -16.43
C ILE A 59 2.15 5.94 -15.61
N PHE A 60 3.25 5.25 -15.93
CA PHE A 60 4.53 5.43 -15.25
C PHE A 60 5.23 6.75 -15.58
N LYS A 61 4.84 7.44 -16.65
CA LYS A 61 5.37 8.77 -17.00
C LYS A 61 4.68 9.91 -16.24
N GLU A 62 3.57 9.63 -15.55
CA GLU A 62 2.92 10.62 -14.68
C GLU A 62 3.93 11.03 -13.60
N TYR A 63 4.10 12.33 -13.44
CA TYR A 63 5.20 12.92 -12.69
C TYR A 63 5.31 12.40 -11.25
N ASN A 64 4.17 12.12 -10.61
CA ASN A 64 4.10 11.73 -9.21
C ASN A 64 3.93 10.21 -9.00
N THR A 65 3.85 9.40 -10.06
CA THR A 65 3.65 7.94 -9.97
C THR A 65 4.70 7.23 -9.11
N PHE A 66 5.94 7.74 -9.07
CA PHE A 66 7.03 7.13 -8.28
C PHE A 66 7.31 7.84 -6.94
N ASN A 67 6.48 8.81 -6.55
CA ASN A 67 6.52 9.44 -5.24
C ASN A 67 5.73 8.57 -4.25
N PHE A 68 6.41 8.03 -3.23
CA PHE A 68 5.81 7.14 -2.24
C PHE A 68 6.00 7.67 -0.82
N PRO A 69 5.19 8.67 -0.42
CA PRO A 69 5.24 9.23 0.92
C PRO A 69 5.10 8.15 1.98
N SER A 70 5.86 8.28 3.06
CA SER A 70 5.69 7.41 4.23
C SER A 70 4.40 7.75 4.96
N HIS A 71 3.70 6.71 5.41
CA HIS A 71 2.49 6.84 6.21
C HIS A 71 2.52 5.83 7.37
N TYR A 72 2.05 6.27 8.53
CA TYR A 72 2.07 5.48 9.74
C TYR A 72 0.65 5.21 10.21
N SER A 73 0.32 3.92 10.35
CA SER A 73 -0.89 3.52 11.07
C SER A 73 -0.54 2.93 12.41
N GLN A 74 -1.28 3.33 13.44
CA GLN A 74 -1.05 2.86 14.79
C GLN A 74 -1.63 1.45 15.00
N LYS A 75 -0.81 0.54 15.52
CA LYS A 75 -1.23 -0.79 15.99
C LYS A 75 -1.94 -0.70 17.35
N THR A 76 -2.63 -1.76 17.75
CA THR A 76 -3.25 -1.86 19.08
C THR A 76 -2.27 -1.67 20.24
N SER A 77 -1.00 -2.07 20.05
CA SER A 77 0.10 -1.88 21.01
C SER A 77 0.69 -0.46 21.02
N ALA A 78 0.02 0.52 20.40
CA ALA A 78 0.46 1.89 20.17
C ALA A 78 1.71 2.09 19.30
N SER A 79 2.41 1.01 18.93
CA SER A 79 3.49 1.04 17.92
C SER A 79 2.96 1.37 16.52
N PHE A 80 3.81 1.93 15.66
CA PHE A 80 3.42 2.25 14.28
C PHE A 80 3.79 1.14 13.30
N ARG A 81 2.91 0.91 12.31
CA ARG A 81 3.22 0.18 11.08
C ARG A 81 3.59 1.20 10.02
N ASN A 82 4.82 1.11 9.51
CA ASN A 82 5.24 1.90 8.36
C ASN A 82 4.55 1.36 7.10
N MET A 83 4.01 2.27 6.30
CA MET A 83 3.34 1.99 5.04
C MET A 83 3.73 3.04 4.02
N SER A 84 3.66 2.68 2.75
CA SER A 84 3.82 3.62 1.66
C SER A 84 2.46 4.01 1.12
N LEU A 85 2.25 5.31 0.93
CA LEU A 85 1.19 5.79 0.06
C LEU A 85 1.66 5.70 -1.39
N ILE A 86 0.73 5.37 -2.28
CA ILE A 86 0.96 5.33 -3.72
C ILE A 86 -0.10 6.17 -4.43
N SER A 87 0.22 6.67 -5.62
CA SER A 87 -0.76 7.42 -6.41
C SER A 87 -2.01 6.57 -6.66
N PRO A 88 -3.21 7.17 -6.73
CA PRO A 88 -4.46 6.43 -6.96
C PRO A 88 -4.43 5.64 -8.27
N PHE A 89 -3.66 6.12 -9.25
CA PHE A 89 -3.38 5.41 -10.51
C PHE A 89 -2.61 4.10 -10.28
N VAL A 90 -1.49 4.15 -9.56
CA VAL A 90 -0.68 2.95 -9.24
C VAL A 90 -1.45 2.00 -8.32
N TYR A 91 -2.26 2.54 -7.42
CA TYR A 91 -3.13 1.74 -6.56
C TYR A 91 -4.07 0.86 -7.38
N LEU A 92 -4.87 1.45 -8.28
CA LEU A 92 -5.73 0.68 -9.19
C LEU A 92 -4.94 -0.30 -10.06
N TYR A 93 -3.73 0.08 -10.50
CA TYR A 93 -2.86 -0.77 -11.31
C TYR A 93 -2.44 -2.04 -10.57
N ILE A 94 -2.01 -1.94 -9.31
CA ILE A 94 -1.62 -3.08 -8.47
C ILE A 94 -2.83 -3.96 -8.16
N GLU A 95 -3.96 -3.34 -7.84
CA GLU A 95 -5.19 -4.09 -7.56
C GLU A 95 -5.65 -4.89 -8.80
N ALA A 96 -5.58 -4.29 -10.00
CA ALA A 96 -5.91 -4.96 -11.26
C ALA A 96 -4.96 -6.13 -11.60
N ILE A 97 -3.66 -5.99 -11.34
CA ILE A 97 -2.71 -7.09 -11.56
C ILE A 97 -2.96 -8.24 -10.57
N GLY A 98 -3.18 -7.95 -9.29
CA GLY A 98 -3.49 -9.00 -8.33
C GLY A 98 -4.82 -9.71 -8.62
N TYR A 99 -5.83 -8.96 -9.06
CA TYR A 99 -7.09 -9.54 -9.55
C TYR A 99 -6.85 -10.46 -10.76
N HIS A 100 -6.06 -10.03 -11.74
CA HIS A 100 -5.69 -10.85 -12.89
C HIS A 100 -4.99 -12.15 -12.48
N ILE A 101 -3.97 -12.06 -11.62
CA ILE A 101 -3.26 -13.24 -11.08
C ILE A 101 -4.25 -14.18 -10.38
N ASN A 102 -5.21 -13.64 -9.63
CA ASN A 102 -6.22 -14.43 -8.93
C ASN A 102 -7.15 -15.21 -9.88
N GLN A 103 -7.42 -14.71 -11.09
CA GLN A 103 -8.24 -15.46 -12.06
C GLN A 103 -7.52 -16.67 -12.64
N GLU A 104 -6.19 -16.60 -12.76
CA GLU A 104 -5.39 -17.64 -13.41
C GLU A 104 -4.72 -18.60 -12.41
N TYR A 105 -4.43 -18.14 -11.19
CA TYR A 105 -3.67 -18.93 -10.21
C TYR A 105 -4.52 -19.98 -9.50
N THR A 106 -4.05 -21.23 -9.54
CA THR A 106 -4.67 -22.35 -8.83
C THR A 106 -3.77 -22.88 -7.70
N ARG A 107 -4.27 -22.82 -6.46
CA ARG A 107 -3.56 -23.29 -5.27
C ARG A 107 -3.19 -24.78 -5.31
N LYS A 108 -2.07 -25.08 -4.66
CA LYS A 108 -1.58 -26.43 -4.38
C LYS A 108 -2.33 -27.05 -3.22
N SER A 109 -2.45 -26.31 -2.11
CA SER A 109 -3.22 -26.79 -0.97
C SER A 109 -4.71 -26.79 -1.30
N LYS A 110 -5.39 -27.87 -0.94
CA LYS A 110 -6.83 -28.04 -1.21
C LYS A 110 -7.67 -27.97 0.04
N ASN A 111 -7.14 -28.45 1.17
CA ASN A 111 -7.90 -28.54 2.41
C ASN A 111 -7.62 -27.40 3.40
N VAL A 112 -6.63 -26.54 3.15
CA VAL A 112 -6.37 -25.38 4.03
C VAL A 112 -7.36 -24.25 3.77
N ARG A 113 -8.06 -23.81 4.82
CA ARG A 113 -8.93 -22.63 4.76
C ARG A 113 -8.06 -21.38 4.85
N CYS A 114 -7.85 -20.68 3.74
CA CYS A 114 -6.95 -19.54 3.67
C CYS A 114 -7.70 -18.24 3.39
N TYR A 115 -7.49 -17.27 4.26
CA TYR A 115 -8.07 -15.94 4.22
C TYR A 115 -6.97 -14.88 4.17
N TYR A 116 -7.27 -13.77 3.51
CA TYR A 116 -6.40 -12.59 3.41
C TYR A 116 -7.24 -11.32 3.56
N SER A 117 -6.61 -10.15 3.55
CA SER A 117 -7.32 -8.87 3.69
C SER A 117 -8.11 -8.50 2.41
N GLY A 118 -9.25 -9.14 2.22
CA GLY A 118 -10.11 -9.00 1.05
C GLY A 118 -10.55 -10.37 0.53
N ASP A 119 -11.26 -10.37 -0.59
CA ASP A 119 -11.68 -11.55 -1.33
C ASP A 119 -11.82 -11.18 -2.82
N LEU A 120 -10.74 -11.38 -3.59
CA LEU A 120 -10.68 -11.07 -5.01
C LEU A 120 -11.63 -11.95 -5.84
N ASN A 121 -12.00 -13.14 -5.37
CA ASN A 121 -12.98 -13.98 -6.06
C ASN A 121 -14.38 -13.38 -5.97
N GLU A 122 -14.72 -12.79 -4.82
CA GLU A 122 -15.99 -12.10 -4.59
C GLU A 122 -15.95 -10.60 -5.00
N ASN A 123 -14.86 -10.12 -5.60
CA ASN A 123 -14.61 -8.69 -5.89
C ASN A 123 -14.71 -7.78 -4.65
N GLN A 124 -14.31 -8.29 -3.48
CA GLN A 124 -14.33 -7.57 -2.23
C GLN A 124 -12.92 -7.09 -1.87
N PHE A 125 -12.67 -5.81 -2.07
CA PHE A 125 -11.37 -5.18 -1.80
C PHE A 125 -11.22 -4.68 -0.35
N SER A 126 -11.98 -5.21 0.60
CA SER A 126 -11.94 -4.75 2.00
C SER A 126 -11.74 -5.87 3.00
N TYR A 127 -10.90 -5.60 4.00
CA TYR A 127 -10.48 -6.49 5.08
C TYR A 127 -11.61 -7.25 5.79
N LYS A 128 -12.67 -6.51 6.16
CA LYS A 128 -13.65 -6.93 7.17
C LYS A 128 -14.25 -8.31 6.90
N ASN A 129 -14.92 -8.49 5.76
CA ASN A 129 -15.74 -9.68 5.52
C ASN A 129 -14.91 -10.97 5.57
N SER A 130 -13.67 -10.91 5.11
CA SER A 130 -12.74 -12.05 5.15
C SER A 130 -12.33 -12.39 6.59
N TYR A 131 -12.09 -11.38 7.44
CA TYR A 131 -11.78 -11.60 8.85
C TYR A 131 -12.97 -12.18 9.62
N ASP A 132 -14.19 -11.69 9.35
CA ASP A 132 -15.41 -12.22 9.97
C ASP A 132 -15.64 -13.69 9.59
N LYS A 133 -15.43 -14.05 8.31
CA LYS A 133 -15.49 -15.45 7.85
C LYS A 133 -14.44 -16.31 8.56
N PHE A 134 -13.20 -15.84 8.65
CA PHE A 134 -12.12 -16.52 9.38
C PHE A 134 -12.46 -16.75 10.85
N PHE A 135 -12.98 -15.74 11.54
CA PHE A 135 -13.37 -15.83 12.94
C PHE A 135 -14.54 -16.81 13.14
N ALA A 136 -15.54 -16.78 12.27
CA ALA A 136 -16.66 -17.73 12.29
C ALA A 136 -16.16 -19.18 12.13
N ASP A 137 -15.22 -19.40 11.21
CA ASP A 137 -14.61 -20.70 10.99
C ASP A 137 -13.78 -21.18 12.17
N ILE A 138 -12.98 -20.31 12.81
CA ILE A 138 -12.27 -20.69 14.04
C ILE A 138 -13.25 -21.15 15.12
N ASN A 139 -14.34 -20.40 15.34
CA ASN A 139 -15.34 -20.79 16.34
C ASN A 139 -15.98 -22.14 16.01
N ALA A 140 -16.31 -22.37 14.74
CA ALA A 140 -16.85 -23.67 14.30
C ALA A 140 -15.84 -24.80 14.58
N LEU A 141 -14.56 -24.61 14.23
CA LEU A 141 -13.51 -25.60 14.46
C LEU A 141 -13.25 -25.84 15.94
N SER A 142 -13.35 -24.80 16.77
CA SER A 142 -13.14 -24.92 18.22
C SER A 142 -14.12 -25.86 18.92
N SER A 143 -15.28 -26.11 18.29
CA SER A 143 -16.30 -27.04 18.78
C SER A 143 -16.13 -28.48 18.28
N VAL A 144 -15.27 -28.68 17.27
CA VAL A 144 -15.06 -29.98 16.59
C VAL A 144 -13.77 -30.66 17.04
N TYR A 145 -12.75 -29.87 17.38
CA TYR A 145 -11.43 -30.36 17.74
C TYR A 145 -11.11 -30.10 19.20
N ASP A 146 -10.27 -30.92 19.82
CA ASP A 146 -9.92 -30.83 21.23
C ASP A 146 -8.80 -29.81 21.49
N ASN A 147 -7.85 -29.71 20.56
CA ASN A 147 -6.65 -28.88 20.72
C ASN A 147 -6.44 -27.96 19.51
N PHE A 148 -5.79 -26.83 19.76
CA PHE A 148 -5.34 -25.93 18.71
C PHE A 148 -3.87 -25.54 18.93
N TYR A 149 -3.16 -25.28 17.83
CA TYR A 149 -1.84 -24.71 17.85
C TYR A 149 -1.78 -23.48 16.94
N LYS A 150 -1.59 -22.30 17.56
CA LYS A 150 -1.39 -21.01 16.89
C LYS A 150 0.09 -20.74 16.63
N PHE A 151 0.40 -20.27 15.43
CA PHE A 151 1.73 -19.83 14.99
C PHE A 151 1.65 -18.41 14.38
N ASP A 152 2.70 -17.62 14.58
CA ASP A 152 2.86 -16.24 14.05
C ASP A 152 4.21 -16.13 13.33
N ILE A 153 4.30 -15.30 12.30
CA ILE A 153 5.51 -15.14 11.48
C ILE A 153 6.23 -13.84 11.88
N SER A 154 7.52 -13.93 12.16
CA SER A 154 8.33 -12.76 12.51
C SER A 154 8.48 -11.83 11.30
N ASN A 155 8.06 -10.57 11.44
CA ASN A 155 8.19 -9.52 10.42
C ASN A 155 7.68 -9.95 9.03
N PHE A 156 6.52 -10.60 8.98
CA PHE A 156 6.01 -11.30 7.80
C PHE A 156 6.22 -10.58 6.46
N PHE A 157 5.64 -9.39 6.29
CA PHE A 157 5.75 -8.65 5.02
C PHE A 157 7.20 -8.32 4.65
N ASP A 158 8.02 -7.87 5.61
CA ASP A 158 9.43 -7.57 5.38
C ASP A 158 10.26 -8.82 5.01
N ALA A 159 9.83 -10.00 5.46
CA ALA A 159 10.53 -11.27 5.26
C ALA A 159 10.21 -11.94 3.91
N ILE A 160 9.19 -11.47 3.17
CA ILE A 160 8.83 -12.04 1.87
C ILE A 160 9.97 -11.82 0.85
N ASP A 161 10.52 -12.92 0.36
CA ASP A 161 11.48 -12.92 -0.74
C ASP A 161 10.76 -12.67 -2.08
N MET A 162 10.96 -11.48 -2.65
CA MET A 162 10.38 -11.07 -3.93
C MET A 162 10.77 -11.98 -5.10
N ASN A 163 11.97 -12.57 -5.13
CA ASN A 163 12.33 -13.50 -6.20
C ASN A 163 11.56 -14.81 -6.07
N LEU A 164 11.43 -15.31 -4.84
CA LEU A 164 10.65 -16.51 -4.57
C LEU A 164 9.17 -16.31 -4.89
N LEU A 165 8.58 -15.17 -4.49
CA LEU A 165 7.18 -14.85 -4.79
C LEU A 165 6.89 -14.96 -6.29
N PHE A 166 7.70 -14.29 -7.14
CA PHE A 166 7.49 -14.32 -8.58
C PHE A 166 7.79 -15.67 -9.23
N LYS A 167 8.65 -16.49 -8.60
CA LYS A 167 8.80 -17.90 -8.98
C LYS A 167 7.55 -18.71 -8.65
N LEU A 168 6.92 -18.47 -7.50
CA LEU A 168 5.72 -19.17 -7.06
C LEU A 168 4.48 -18.81 -7.89
N ILE A 169 4.33 -17.54 -8.30
CA ILE A 169 3.24 -17.08 -9.19
C ILE A 169 3.20 -17.93 -10.48
N ASN A 170 4.36 -18.21 -11.07
CA ASN A 170 4.47 -18.91 -12.35
C ASN A 170 4.88 -20.39 -12.21
N GLU A 171 4.75 -20.99 -11.03
CA GLU A 171 5.32 -22.32 -10.77
C GLU A 171 4.59 -23.45 -11.51
N ARG A 172 3.26 -23.34 -11.64
CA ARG A 172 2.41 -24.36 -12.30
C ARG A 172 2.07 -23.99 -13.74
N GLU A 173 1.66 -22.75 -13.95
CA GLU A 173 1.26 -22.20 -15.23
C GLU A 173 1.89 -20.81 -15.37
N GLU A 174 2.15 -20.38 -16.62
CA GLU A 174 2.69 -19.04 -16.88
C GLU A 174 1.57 -18.00 -16.75
N VAL A 175 1.27 -17.61 -15.50
CA VAL A 175 0.29 -16.57 -15.18
C VAL A 175 0.75 -15.20 -15.66
N LEU A 176 2.03 -14.90 -15.46
CA LEU A 176 2.67 -13.66 -15.92
C LEU A 176 3.86 -13.99 -16.81
N ASP A 177 3.84 -13.46 -18.04
CA ASP A 177 5.00 -13.55 -18.93
C ASP A 177 6.28 -12.98 -18.27
N THR A 178 7.44 -13.42 -18.74
CA THR A 178 8.75 -13.03 -18.16
C THR A 178 8.92 -11.51 -18.01
N ARG A 179 8.46 -10.72 -18.99
CA ARG A 179 8.54 -9.26 -18.94
C ARG A 179 7.53 -8.70 -17.94
N SER A 180 6.29 -9.18 -17.96
CA SER A 180 5.26 -8.79 -17.00
C SER A 180 5.71 -9.04 -15.55
N SER A 181 6.29 -10.22 -15.30
CA SER A 181 6.88 -10.60 -14.03
C SER A 181 8.00 -9.65 -13.60
N LEU A 182 8.93 -9.33 -14.50
CA LEU A 182 10.03 -8.41 -14.22
C LEU A 182 9.52 -7.02 -13.81
N ILE A 183 8.58 -6.47 -14.57
CA ILE A 183 8.05 -5.12 -14.36
C ILE A 183 7.26 -5.06 -13.06
N TYR A 184 6.38 -6.03 -12.83
CA TYR A 184 5.58 -6.04 -11.62
C TYR A 184 6.46 -6.21 -10.37
N LYS A 185 7.43 -7.12 -10.42
CA LYS A 185 8.41 -7.30 -9.34
C LYS A 185 9.15 -6.00 -9.04
N ARG A 186 9.67 -5.33 -10.08
CA ARG A 186 10.39 -4.06 -9.94
C ARG A 186 9.50 -2.95 -9.39
N LEU A 187 8.24 -2.88 -9.80
CA LEU A 187 7.27 -1.91 -9.28
C LEU A 187 7.05 -2.12 -7.78
N LEU A 188 6.79 -3.37 -7.36
CA LEU A 188 6.62 -3.71 -5.95
C LEU A 188 7.88 -3.40 -5.14
N GLN A 189 9.07 -3.69 -5.68
CA GLN A 189 10.35 -3.34 -5.05
C GLN A 189 10.54 -1.82 -4.91
N GLN A 190 10.16 -1.02 -5.91
CA GLN A 190 10.26 0.44 -5.78
C GLN A 190 9.35 1.00 -4.70
N ILE A 191 8.16 0.42 -4.53
CA ILE A 191 7.21 0.83 -3.50
C ILE A 191 7.73 0.43 -2.12
N GLY A 192 8.18 -0.82 -1.97
CA GLY A 192 8.62 -1.37 -0.67
C GLY A 192 10.07 -1.09 -0.29
N GLY A 193 10.80 -0.24 -1.04
CA GLY A 193 12.22 0.03 -0.76
C GLY A 193 13.08 -1.24 -0.88
N ASN A 194 12.96 -1.96 -1.99
CA ASN A 194 13.55 -3.26 -2.30
C ASN A 194 13.03 -4.46 -1.49
N LYS A 195 12.04 -4.25 -0.62
CA LYS A 195 11.27 -5.30 0.05
C LYS A 195 9.86 -5.43 -0.51
N PHE A 196 9.09 -6.39 0.00
CA PHE A 196 7.66 -6.46 -0.28
C PHE A 196 6.94 -5.24 0.30
N PRO A 197 6.13 -4.52 -0.48
CA PRO A 197 5.52 -3.27 -0.04
C PRO A 197 4.37 -3.50 0.95
N THR A 198 4.23 -2.57 1.89
CA THR A 198 3.01 -2.45 2.71
C THR A 198 2.29 -1.17 2.31
N VAL A 199 1.14 -1.31 1.66
CA VAL A 199 0.27 -0.20 1.24
C VAL A 199 -1.05 -0.30 1.99
N GLU A 200 -1.57 0.82 2.47
CA GLU A 200 -2.82 0.88 3.21
C GLU A 200 -3.98 0.28 2.39
N ASN A 201 -4.67 -0.71 2.97
CA ASN A 201 -5.84 -1.40 2.41
C ASN A 201 -5.70 -2.09 1.04
N SER A 202 -4.48 -2.48 0.63
CA SER A 202 -4.31 -3.25 -0.61
C SER A 202 -4.69 -4.71 -0.45
N ALA A 203 -5.78 -5.13 -1.09
CA ALA A 203 -6.24 -6.51 -1.08
C ALA A 203 -5.32 -7.41 -1.91
N SER A 204 -4.90 -6.92 -3.08
CA SER A 204 -3.98 -7.65 -3.97
C SER A 204 -2.62 -7.93 -3.33
N LEU A 205 -2.03 -7.00 -2.58
CA LEU A 205 -0.78 -7.28 -1.86
C LEU A 205 -0.98 -8.33 -0.75
N SER A 206 -2.09 -8.26 -0.01
CA SER A 206 -2.41 -9.28 0.99
C SER A 206 -2.65 -10.67 0.37
N TYR A 207 -3.30 -10.72 -0.80
CA TYR A 207 -3.48 -11.93 -1.60
C TYR A 207 -2.14 -12.55 -2.02
N LEU A 208 -1.23 -11.76 -2.60
CA LEU A 208 0.09 -12.26 -3.02
C LEU A 208 0.92 -12.77 -1.83
N ALA A 209 0.93 -12.03 -0.73
CA ALA A 209 1.64 -12.41 0.48
C ALA A 209 1.09 -13.71 1.08
N THR A 210 -0.23 -13.91 1.03
CA THR A 210 -0.87 -15.01 1.77
C THR A 210 -1.20 -16.18 0.85
N TYR A 211 -2.06 -15.95 -0.14
CA TYR A 211 -2.66 -16.98 -0.97
C TYR A 211 -1.68 -17.58 -1.98
N ILE A 212 -0.63 -16.84 -2.38
CA ILE A 212 0.42 -17.31 -3.27
C ILE A 212 1.67 -17.74 -2.48
N TYR A 213 2.25 -16.83 -1.70
CA TYR A 213 3.56 -17.10 -1.07
C TYR A 213 3.52 -18.24 -0.05
N LEU A 214 2.45 -18.30 0.75
CA LEU A 214 2.28 -19.33 1.77
C LEU A 214 1.58 -20.60 1.25
N ASP A 215 1.17 -20.65 -0.02
CA ASP A 215 0.53 -21.86 -0.58
C ASP A 215 1.45 -23.08 -0.53
N LYS A 216 2.75 -22.87 -0.75
CA LYS A 216 3.75 -23.94 -0.61
C LYS A 216 3.86 -24.45 0.83
N VAL A 217 3.80 -23.54 1.80
CA VAL A 217 3.82 -23.89 3.24
C VAL A 217 2.58 -24.70 3.57
N ASP A 218 1.42 -24.21 3.18
CA ASP A 218 0.13 -24.81 3.47
C ASP A 218 0.02 -26.21 2.85
N TYR A 219 0.47 -26.39 1.59
CA TYR A 219 0.50 -27.69 0.91
C TYR A 219 1.43 -28.69 1.61
N GLU A 220 2.60 -28.22 2.06
CA GLU A 220 3.56 -29.08 2.73
C GLU A 220 3.06 -29.52 4.11
N LEU A 221 2.48 -28.60 4.88
CA LEU A 221 1.85 -28.92 6.17
C LEU A 221 0.70 -29.91 5.99
N GLU A 222 -0.18 -29.67 5.02
CA GLU A 222 -1.27 -30.59 4.69
C GLU A 222 -0.74 -32.00 4.40
N THR A 223 0.33 -32.10 3.60
CA THR A 223 0.95 -33.39 3.24
C THR A 223 1.60 -34.08 4.45
N VAL A 224 2.35 -33.34 5.27
CA VAL A 224 3.04 -33.92 6.44
C VAL A 224 2.02 -34.39 7.47
N LEU A 225 1.06 -33.55 7.83
CA LEU A 225 0.08 -33.87 8.87
C LEU A 225 -0.89 -34.99 8.46
N GLN A 226 -1.23 -35.12 7.17
CA GLN A 226 -2.00 -36.27 6.66
C GLN A 226 -1.28 -37.62 6.87
N ASN A 227 0.05 -37.61 6.95
CA ASN A 227 0.85 -38.81 7.10
C ASN A 227 1.30 -39.05 8.56
N GLU A 228 0.84 -38.25 9.51
CA GLU A 228 1.17 -38.40 10.94
C GLU A 228 0.14 -39.30 11.64
N PRO A 229 0.50 -40.56 12.01
CA PRO A 229 -0.48 -41.53 12.48
C PRO A 229 -1.03 -41.24 13.89
N GLN A 230 -0.36 -40.39 14.67
CA GLN A 230 -0.81 -39.94 15.99
C GLN A 230 -1.84 -38.79 15.91
N ILE A 231 -2.13 -38.27 14.72
CA ILE A 231 -3.16 -37.25 14.49
C ILE A 231 -4.42 -37.96 13.97
N GLU A 232 -5.49 -37.97 14.76
CA GLU A 232 -6.75 -38.61 14.35
C GLU A 232 -7.44 -37.84 13.23
N ASN A 233 -7.47 -36.51 13.38
CA ASN A 233 -7.97 -35.56 12.40
C ASN A 233 -7.34 -34.19 12.65
N PHE A 234 -7.35 -33.33 11.62
CA PHE A 234 -6.91 -31.96 11.74
C PHE A 234 -7.56 -31.03 10.72
N GLN A 235 -7.54 -29.73 11.00
CA GLN A 235 -7.86 -28.67 10.06
C GLN A 235 -6.85 -27.54 10.21
N ILE A 236 -6.27 -27.13 9.07
CA ILE A 236 -5.42 -25.94 9.00
C ILE A 236 -6.28 -24.76 8.55
N ILE A 237 -6.18 -23.64 9.26
CA ILE A 237 -6.82 -22.38 8.91
C ILE A 237 -5.84 -21.22 9.06
N ARG A 238 -5.82 -20.31 8.08
CA ARG A 238 -4.88 -19.20 7.99
C ARG A 238 -5.61 -17.89 7.72
N TYR A 239 -5.19 -16.83 8.41
CA TYR A 239 -5.50 -15.45 8.05
C TYR A 239 -4.22 -14.63 7.96
N VAL A 240 -3.79 -14.29 6.75
CA VAL A 240 -2.50 -13.60 6.52
C VAL A 240 -1.35 -14.39 7.18
N ASP A 241 -0.67 -13.82 8.17
CA ASP A 241 0.43 -14.43 8.90
C ASP A 241 -0.02 -15.33 10.07
N ASP A 242 -1.23 -15.15 10.58
CA ASP A 242 -1.80 -15.98 11.64
C ASP A 242 -2.17 -17.37 11.09
N LEU A 243 -1.53 -18.41 11.63
CA LEU A 243 -1.80 -19.81 11.31
C LEU A 243 -2.35 -20.53 12.54
N TYR A 244 -3.46 -21.24 12.37
CA TYR A 244 -4.03 -22.13 13.38
C TYR A 244 -4.13 -23.54 12.81
N ILE A 245 -3.73 -24.52 13.61
CA ILE A 245 -3.88 -25.94 13.33
C ILE A 245 -4.73 -26.53 14.44
N PHE A 246 -5.96 -26.90 14.11
CA PHE A 246 -6.85 -27.65 15.00
C PHE A 246 -6.63 -29.14 14.81
N PHE A 247 -6.55 -29.91 15.89
CA PHE A 247 -6.26 -31.35 15.80
C PHE A 247 -6.77 -32.13 17.01
N ASN A 248 -7.08 -33.40 16.76
CA ASN A 248 -7.34 -34.40 17.79
C ASN A 248 -6.18 -35.40 17.87
N SER A 249 -5.88 -35.80 19.09
CA SER A 249 -4.90 -36.84 19.40
C SER A 249 -5.26 -37.48 20.73
N MET A 250 -4.71 -38.66 20.99
CA MET A 250 -4.76 -39.26 22.32
C MET A 250 -4.06 -38.33 23.33
N GLU A 251 -4.57 -38.27 24.56
CA GLU A 251 -4.12 -37.31 25.58
C GLU A 251 -2.65 -37.53 25.97
N ASP A 252 -2.20 -38.78 26.02
CA ASP A 252 -0.82 -39.19 26.30
C ASP A 252 0.14 -38.88 25.14
N GLU A 253 -0.37 -38.71 23.93
CA GLU A 253 0.42 -38.38 22.74
C GLU A 253 0.49 -36.87 22.43
N LEU A 254 -0.24 -36.02 23.17
CA LEU A 254 -0.36 -34.59 22.89
C LEU A 254 0.99 -33.86 22.79
N ASN A 255 1.95 -34.17 23.68
CA ASN A 255 3.27 -33.56 23.65
C ASN A 255 4.09 -33.97 22.42
N LEU A 256 3.94 -35.23 21.98
CA LEU A 256 4.61 -35.74 20.79
C LEU A 256 4.02 -35.10 19.53
N VAL A 257 2.68 -35.11 19.42
CA VAL A 257 1.95 -34.52 18.28
C VAL A 257 2.23 -33.03 18.15
N SER A 258 2.10 -32.27 19.24
CA SER A 258 2.39 -30.83 19.22
C SER A 258 3.84 -30.53 18.81
N SER A 259 4.81 -31.32 19.29
CA SER A 259 6.21 -31.19 18.87
C SER A 259 6.40 -31.47 17.37
N ARG A 260 5.72 -32.49 16.83
CA ARG A 260 5.78 -32.80 15.38
C ARG A 260 5.14 -31.71 14.54
N ILE A 261 3.97 -31.21 14.93
CA ILE A 261 3.30 -30.07 14.27
C ILE A 261 4.24 -28.85 14.27
N LYS A 262 4.82 -28.50 15.42
CA LYS A 262 5.76 -27.37 15.52
C LYS A 262 6.95 -27.52 14.57
N ASN A 263 7.57 -28.71 14.56
CA ASN A 263 8.70 -28.99 13.69
C ASN A 263 8.34 -28.91 12.21
N ALA A 264 7.16 -29.43 11.83
CA ALA A 264 6.65 -29.33 10.46
C ALA A 264 6.44 -27.86 10.04
N VAL A 265 5.88 -27.02 10.91
CA VAL A 265 5.71 -25.58 10.67
C VAL A 265 7.07 -24.88 10.51
N ILE A 266 8.03 -25.17 11.38
CA ILE A 266 9.37 -24.59 11.28
C ILE A 266 10.06 -24.99 9.97
N ASP A 267 9.99 -26.27 9.57
CA ASP A 267 10.59 -26.77 8.34
C ASP A 267 9.94 -26.15 7.09
N ALA A 268 8.61 -26.12 7.05
CA ALA A 268 7.86 -25.52 5.94
C ALA A 268 8.15 -24.03 5.79
N TYR A 269 8.22 -23.26 6.89
CA TYR A 269 8.60 -21.85 6.87
C TYR A 269 10.04 -21.63 6.39
N ARG A 270 11.00 -22.45 6.84
CA ARG A 270 12.41 -22.33 6.39
C ARG A 270 12.55 -22.53 4.88
N LYS A 271 11.78 -23.43 4.27
CA LYS A 271 11.77 -23.67 2.81
C LYS A 271 11.29 -22.48 1.99
N VAL A 272 10.58 -21.54 2.61
CA VAL A 272 10.17 -20.25 2.01
C VAL A 272 10.87 -19.06 2.66
N LYS A 273 11.98 -19.27 3.39
CA LYS A 273 12.79 -18.23 4.04
C LYS A 273 12.04 -17.38 5.08
N LEU A 274 11.01 -17.95 5.71
CA LEU A 274 10.29 -17.33 6.81
C LEU A 274 10.75 -17.89 8.16
N ASN A 275 10.55 -17.11 9.23
CA ASN A 275 10.90 -17.48 10.59
C ASN A 275 9.68 -17.41 11.51
N LEU A 276 9.54 -18.44 12.35
CA LEU A 276 8.49 -18.48 13.37
C LEU A 276 8.76 -17.41 14.45
N ASN A 277 7.70 -16.78 14.94
CA ASN A 277 7.72 -15.95 16.13
C ASN A 277 7.37 -16.80 17.35
N GLU A 278 8.39 -17.34 18.00
CA GLU A 278 8.25 -18.23 19.17
C GLU A 278 7.46 -17.56 20.31
N ASN A 279 7.62 -16.26 20.52
CA ASN A 279 6.95 -15.52 21.61
C ASN A 279 5.43 -15.39 21.45
N LYS A 280 4.92 -15.59 20.22
CA LYS A 280 3.49 -15.50 19.91
C LYS A 280 2.87 -16.83 19.51
N THR A 281 3.63 -17.90 19.62
CA THR A 281 3.18 -19.26 19.34
C THR A 281 2.48 -19.82 20.59
N LYS A 282 1.24 -20.31 20.47
CA LYS A 282 0.42 -20.79 21.61
C LYS A 282 -0.25 -22.12 21.29
N LEU A 283 0.04 -23.13 22.10
CA LEU A 283 -0.70 -24.40 22.15
C LEU A 283 -1.75 -24.28 23.26
N GLY A 284 -2.97 -24.75 23.02
CA GLY A 284 -4.03 -24.73 24.02
C GLY A 284 -5.20 -25.66 23.67
N LYS A 285 -6.18 -25.72 24.58
CA LYS A 285 -7.44 -26.43 24.32
C LYS A 285 -8.33 -25.58 23.42
N SER A 286 -9.07 -26.20 22.51
CA SER A 286 -9.86 -25.47 21.51
C SER A 286 -10.86 -24.48 22.11
N ASN A 287 -11.43 -24.78 23.28
CA ASN A 287 -12.32 -23.86 24.01
C ASN A 287 -11.62 -22.56 24.47
N GLU A 288 -10.29 -22.52 24.53
CA GLU A 288 -9.47 -21.35 24.89
C GLU A 288 -9.06 -20.51 23.66
N VAL A 289 -9.40 -20.93 22.43
CA VAL A 289 -8.90 -20.25 21.22
C VAL A 289 -9.35 -18.79 21.14
N ASN A 290 -10.52 -18.47 21.70
CA ASN A 290 -11.06 -17.11 21.74
C ASN A 290 -10.20 -16.16 22.59
N GLU A 291 -9.41 -16.65 23.54
CA GLU A 291 -8.43 -15.82 24.25
C GLU A 291 -7.30 -15.31 23.36
N THR A 292 -7.12 -15.94 22.19
CA THR A 292 -6.01 -15.65 21.25
C THR A 292 -6.45 -14.79 20.06
N LEU A 293 -7.75 -14.54 19.95
CA LEU A 293 -8.38 -13.76 18.90
C LEU A 293 -8.81 -12.41 19.46
N ASN A 294 -8.38 -11.34 18.81
CA ASN A 294 -9.03 -10.05 18.97
C ASN A 294 -10.10 -10.00 17.89
N ALA A 295 -11.38 -10.11 18.23
CA ALA A 295 -12.41 -9.80 17.26
C ALA A 295 -12.18 -8.35 16.75
N ALA A 296 -12.69 -8.01 15.57
CA ALA A 296 -12.63 -6.65 15.10
C ALA A 296 -14.02 -6.20 14.69
N LEU A 297 -14.71 -5.48 15.58
CA LEU A 297 -15.94 -4.76 15.26
C LEU A 297 -15.71 -3.76 14.12
N TYR A 298 -16.08 -4.17 12.92
CA TYR A 298 -16.42 -3.24 11.85
C TYR A 298 -17.87 -3.58 11.49
N ASN A 299 -18.84 -2.67 11.66
CA ASN A 299 -20.26 -2.79 11.30
C ASN A 299 -21.07 -4.06 11.73
N HIS A 300 -21.73 -4.00 12.88
CA HIS A 300 -23.13 -4.42 13.21
C HIS A 300 -23.67 -5.83 12.90
N TYR A 301 -22.86 -6.83 12.52
CA TYR A 301 -23.40 -8.16 12.27
C TYR A 301 -22.52 -9.26 12.84
N VAL A 302 -22.97 -9.88 13.93
CA VAL A 302 -22.61 -11.26 14.30
C VAL A 302 -23.85 -12.11 14.02
N ASN A 303 -23.73 -13.14 13.18
CA ASN A 303 -24.82 -14.06 12.84
C ASN A 303 -26.10 -13.41 12.27
N LYS A 304 -25.99 -12.36 11.44
CA LYS A 304 -27.13 -11.63 10.85
C LYS A 304 -28.10 -11.03 11.89
N LYS A 305 -27.69 -10.88 13.16
CA LYS A 305 -28.43 -10.18 14.20
C LYS A 305 -27.63 -8.96 14.67
N GLU A 306 -28.33 -7.85 14.79
CA GLU A 306 -27.82 -6.62 15.36
C GLU A 306 -27.70 -6.82 16.87
N ILE A 307 -26.47 -6.79 17.39
CA ILE A 307 -26.22 -6.69 18.83
C ILE A 307 -25.86 -5.24 19.08
N ASP A 308 -26.74 -4.53 19.78
CA ASP A 308 -26.46 -3.18 20.23
C ASP A 308 -25.52 -3.23 21.44
N ILE A 309 -24.23 -3.00 21.20
CA ILE A 309 -23.21 -2.97 22.25
C ILE A 309 -23.48 -1.79 23.21
N ALA A 310 -24.08 -0.70 22.73
CA ALA A 310 -24.39 0.47 23.55
C ALA A 310 -25.33 0.14 24.70
N TYR A 311 -26.21 -0.86 24.52
CA TYR A 311 -27.09 -1.34 25.60
C TYR A 311 -26.33 -1.78 26.85
N PHE A 312 -25.09 -2.28 26.69
CA PHE A 312 -24.28 -2.76 27.80
C PHE A 312 -23.41 -1.66 28.42
N TYR A 313 -23.26 -0.51 27.79
CA TYR A 313 -22.32 0.52 28.23
C TYR A 313 -22.96 1.90 28.21
N ASP A 314 -23.14 2.47 29.40
CA ASP A 314 -23.67 3.81 29.60
C ASP A 314 -22.57 4.87 29.81
N LYS A 315 -23.01 6.11 30.01
CA LYS A 315 -22.16 7.27 30.33
C LYS A 315 -21.35 7.13 31.62
N TYR A 316 -21.77 6.30 32.57
CA TYR A 316 -20.98 6.08 33.79
C TYR A 316 -19.73 5.26 33.49
N ASN A 317 -19.83 4.25 32.62
CA ASN A 317 -18.65 3.46 32.21
C ASN A 317 -17.60 4.37 31.54
N ILE A 318 -18.00 5.24 30.60
CA ILE A 318 -17.09 6.21 29.99
C ILE A 318 -16.57 7.22 31.04
N GLY A 319 -17.46 7.76 31.88
CA GLY A 319 -17.09 8.76 32.89
C GLY A 319 -16.03 8.25 33.86
N TYR A 320 -16.18 7.03 34.37
CA TYR A 320 -15.20 6.40 35.26
C TYR A 320 -13.92 6.00 34.53
N PHE A 321 -14.03 5.50 33.30
CA PHE A 321 -12.86 5.26 32.46
C PHE A 321 -12.00 6.52 32.27
N LEU A 322 -12.63 7.67 32.00
CA LEU A 322 -11.92 8.95 31.85
C LEU A 322 -11.31 9.46 33.17
N ASP A 323 -11.93 9.20 34.32
CA ASP A 323 -11.35 9.53 35.62
C ASP A 323 -10.11 8.68 35.94
N ASP A 324 -10.17 7.36 35.70
CA ASP A 324 -9.02 6.48 35.89
C ASP A 324 -7.91 6.79 34.89
N LEU A 325 -8.26 7.13 33.65
CA LEU A 325 -7.31 7.59 32.64
C LEU A 325 -6.61 8.89 33.07
N TYR A 326 -7.35 9.81 33.71
CA TYR A 326 -6.80 11.05 34.25
C TYR A 326 -5.74 10.77 35.34
N ASN A 327 -5.98 9.79 36.19
CA ASN A 327 -5.00 9.38 37.19
C ASN A 327 -3.74 8.74 36.55
N LEU A 328 -3.90 8.07 35.39
CA LEU A 328 -2.80 7.47 34.64
C LEU A 328 -1.92 8.50 33.89
N ALA A 329 -2.49 9.66 33.54
CA ALA A 329 -1.85 10.68 32.70
C ALA A 329 -0.47 11.14 33.23
N TYR A 330 -0.22 11.03 34.54
CA TYR A 330 1.07 11.39 35.14
C TYR A 330 2.17 10.32 35.00
N SER A 331 1.82 9.06 34.71
CA SER A 331 2.76 7.92 34.75
C SER A 331 3.01 7.23 33.41
N HIS A 332 2.17 7.51 32.40
CA HIS A 332 2.33 7.02 31.02
C HIS A 332 2.71 5.54 30.89
N ASN A 333 1.79 4.63 31.20
CA ASN A 333 2.04 3.19 31.14
C ASN A 333 0.97 2.47 30.29
N HIS A 334 1.40 1.90 29.16
CA HIS A 334 0.52 1.21 28.20
C HIS A 334 -0.14 -0.06 28.77
N GLU A 335 0.56 -0.81 29.62
CA GLU A 335 -0.02 -1.98 30.28
C GLU A 335 -1.11 -1.57 31.27
N ASN A 336 -0.87 -0.49 32.03
CA ASN A 336 -1.88 0.05 32.94
C ASN A 336 -3.06 0.67 32.18
N PHE A 337 -2.82 1.32 31.04
CA PHE A 337 -3.90 1.75 30.15
C PHE A 337 -4.77 0.58 29.70
N LYS A 338 -4.15 -0.53 29.28
CA LYS A 338 -4.88 -1.74 28.89
C LYS A 338 -5.68 -2.32 30.06
N LYS A 339 -5.12 -2.38 31.27
CA LYS A 339 -5.85 -2.81 32.48
C LYS A 339 -7.05 -1.92 32.79
N ILE A 340 -6.92 -0.60 32.65
CA ILE A 340 -8.04 0.34 32.84
C ILE A 340 -9.11 0.10 31.76
N LEU A 341 -8.70 -0.09 30.50
CA LEU A 341 -9.61 -0.39 29.41
C LEU A 341 -10.40 -1.68 29.67
N ASP A 342 -9.72 -2.76 30.04
CA ASP A 342 -10.33 -4.06 30.35
C ASP A 342 -11.26 -3.96 31.58
N LYS A 343 -10.88 -3.19 32.61
CA LYS A 343 -11.71 -2.96 33.81
C LYS A 343 -13.11 -2.40 33.49
N TYR A 344 -13.23 -1.52 32.49
CA TYR A 344 -14.49 -0.83 32.19
C TYR A 344 -15.24 -1.40 30.98
N PHE A 345 -14.55 -2.06 30.05
CA PHE A 345 -15.13 -2.51 28.79
C PHE A 345 -15.06 -4.02 28.56
N THR A 346 -14.66 -4.80 29.56
CA THR A 346 -14.83 -6.26 29.57
C THR A 346 -15.99 -6.64 30.48
N LYS A 347 -16.92 -7.45 29.97
CA LYS A 347 -18.06 -7.99 30.74
C LYS A 347 -18.26 -9.46 30.46
N GLU A 348 -18.64 -10.21 31.49
CA GLU A 348 -18.99 -11.62 31.37
C GLU A 348 -20.20 -11.79 30.43
N GLY A 349 -20.10 -12.73 29.49
CA GLY A 349 -21.12 -12.94 28.44
C GLY A 349 -20.99 -12.05 27.20
N ILE A 350 -20.06 -11.08 27.18
CA ILE A 350 -19.71 -10.32 25.97
C ILE A 350 -18.43 -10.91 25.37
N THR A 351 -18.47 -11.33 24.12
CA THR A 351 -17.32 -11.93 23.41
C THR A 351 -16.34 -10.90 22.83
N TYR A 352 -16.69 -9.61 22.85
CA TYR A 352 -15.85 -8.52 22.32
C TYR A 352 -14.76 -8.10 23.31
N SER A 353 -13.58 -7.80 22.77
CA SER A 353 -12.50 -7.20 23.54
C SER A 353 -12.82 -5.75 23.91
N SER A 354 -12.22 -5.27 25.00
CA SER A 354 -12.37 -3.90 25.49
C SER A 354 -11.95 -2.83 24.45
N ASP A 355 -10.96 -3.16 23.60
CA ASP A 355 -10.52 -2.35 22.47
C ASP A 355 -11.63 -2.14 21.43
N GLU A 356 -12.35 -3.20 21.11
CA GLU A 356 -13.45 -3.17 20.17
C GLU A 356 -14.64 -2.41 20.72
N VAL A 357 -14.99 -2.63 21.98
CA VAL A 357 -16.06 -1.91 22.66
C VAL A 357 -15.79 -0.41 22.64
N LEU A 358 -14.60 0.05 23.05
CA LEU A 358 -14.25 1.47 23.01
C LEU A 358 -14.31 2.03 21.58
N ARG A 359 -13.84 1.27 20.59
CA ARG A 359 -13.93 1.67 19.17
C ARG A 359 -15.39 1.78 18.74
N TYR A 360 -16.24 0.82 19.07
CA TYR A 360 -17.67 0.86 18.75
C TYR A 360 -18.31 2.12 19.31
N LEU A 361 -18.14 2.37 20.61
CA LEU A 361 -18.68 3.57 21.26
C LEU A 361 -18.18 4.83 20.54
N ALA A 362 -16.87 4.95 20.32
CA ALA A 362 -16.28 6.07 19.60
C ALA A 362 -16.81 6.25 18.17
N TYR A 363 -17.22 5.19 17.46
CA TYR A 363 -17.71 5.27 16.08
C TYR A 363 -19.20 5.51 15.95
N TYR A 364 -20.03 5.00 16.87
CA TYR A 364 -21.48 4.99 16.70
C TYR A 364 -22.25 5.79 17.77
N GLU A 365 -21.72 5.93 18.99
CA GLU A 365 -22.41 6.59 20.10
C GLU A 365 -22.09 8.09 20.16
N ASP A 366 -22.64 8.89 19.23
CA ASP A 366 -22.41 10.34 19.18
C ASP A 366 -22.91 11.06 20.45
N GLU A 367 -24.15 10.76 20.87
CA GLU A 367 -24.81 11.42 22.00
C GLU A 367 -24.06 11.22 23.31
N LEU A 368 -23.40 10.07 23.48
CA LEU A 368 -22.61 9.71 24.67
C LEU A 368 -21.49 10.72 24.94
N PHE A 369 -20.85 11.25 23.89
CA PHE A 369 -19.74 12.20 24.02
C PHE A 369 -20.18 13.66 24.01
N GLN A 370 -21.47 13.93 23.84
CA GLN A 370 -22.05 15.27 23.91
C GLN A 370 -22.54 15.63 25.34
N ASP A 371 -22.58 14.67 26.27
CA ASP A 371 -22.89 14.91 27.68
C ASP A 371 -21.86 15.84 28.33
N GLU A 372 -22.33 16.92 28.99
CA GLU A 372 -21.48 17.96 29.57
C GLU A 372 -20.47 17.43 30.60
N ALA A 373 -20.83 16.40 31.36
CA ALA A 373 -19.93 15.81 32.35
C ALA A 373 -18.78 15.06 31.67
N ILE A 374 -19.06 14.38 30.55
CA ILE A 374 -18.04 13.71 29.74
C ILE A 374 -17.13 14.75 29.07
N ILE A 375 -17.70 15.80 28.47
CA ILE A 375 -16.94 16.91 27.87
C ILE A 375 -15.99 17.54 28.90
N CYS A 376 -16.47 17.81 30.12
CA CYS A 376 -15.63 18.36 31.19
C CYS A 376 -14.46 17.43 31.56
N LYS A 377 -14.67 16.11 31.62
CA LYS A 377 -13.61 15.13 31.90
C LYS A 377 -12.58 15.08 30.77
N ILE A 378 -13.01 15.08 29.50
CA ILE A 378 -12.10 15.12 28.34
C ILE A 378 -11.30 16.43 28.34
N LYS A 379 -11.94 17.57 28.61
CA LYS A 379 -11.27 18.87 28.73
C LYS A 379 -10.20 18.83 29.81
N ARG A 380 -10.51 18.26 30.98
CA ARG A 380 -9.55 18.11 32.09
C ARG A 380 -8.34 17.27 31.67
N LEU A 381 -8.55 16.17 30.94
CA LEU A 381 -7.48 15.33 30.38
C LEU A 381 -6.58 16.14 29.45
N ILE A 382 -7.13 16.76 28.41
CA ILE A 382 -6.35 17.53 27.41
C ILE A 382 -5.52 18.64 28.07
N LEU A 383 -6.11 19.39 29.01
CA LEU A 383 -5.42 20.49 29.70
C LEU A 383 -4.31 20.01 30.65
N THR A 384 -4.38 18.76 31.10
CA THR A 384 -3.41 18.21 32.06
C THR A 384 -2.27 17.51 31.32
N ASP A 385 -2.62 16.68 30.35
CA ASP A 385 -1.69 15.98 29.49
C ASP A 385 -2.45 15.47 28.26
N TYR A 386 -2.22 16.08 27.11
CA TYR A 386 -2.85 15.65 25.87
C TYR A 386 -2.23 14.37 25.28
N ASN A 387 -1.08 13.89 25.80
CA ASN A 387 -0.40 12.71 25.27
C ASN A 387 -1.16 11.40 25.52
N PHE A 388 -2.21 11.40 26.35
CA PHE A 388 -3.13 10.24 26.42
C PHE A 388 -3.70 9.84 25.05
N ILE A 389 -3.79 10.78 24.10
CA ILE A 389 -4.22 10.50 22.72
C ILE A 389 -3.28 9.48 22.06
N ASN A 390 -2.00 9.46 22.44
CA ASN A 390 -1.00 8.54 21.90
C ASN A 390 -1.32 7.07 22.21
N TYR A 391 -2.15 6.76 23.20
CA TYR A 391 -2.58 5.38 23.42
C TYR A 391 -3.42 4.85 22.25
N LYS A 392 -4.31 5.68 21.68
CA LYS A 392 -5.21 5.34 20.57
C LYS A 392 -5.63 6.58 19.77
N ILE A 393 -4.76 7.05 18.88
CA ILE A 393 -4.91 8.35 18.19
C ILE A 393 -6.27 8.48 17.50
N ASN A 394 -6.61 7.52 16.63
CA ASN A 394 -7.82 7.60 15.80
C ASN A 394 -9.11 7.59 16.63
N ILE A 395 -9.11 6.83 17.74
CA ILE A 395 -10.27 6.67 18.62
C ILE A 395 -10.45 7.92 19.46
N PHE A 396 -9.40 8.41 20.13
CA PHE A 396 -9.51 9.59 20.97
C PHE A 396 -9.77 10.87 20.18
N LEU A 397 -9.17 11.03 18.99
CA LEU A 397 -9.51 12.15 18.12
C LEU A 397 -10.99 12.14 17.70
N ARG A 398 -11.52 10.96 17.36
CA ARG A 398 -12.93 10.82 17.03
C ARG A 398 -13.83 11.14 18.22
N ILE A 399 -13.51 10.66 19.42
CA ILE A 399 -14.21 11.03 20.67
C ILE A 399 -14.21 12.54 20.88
N ILE A 400 -13.04 13.19 20.77
CA ILE A 400 -12.90 14.65 20.95
C ILE A 400 -13.73 15.42 19.91
N LEU A 401 -13.70 15.02 18.64
CA LEU A 401 -14.48 15.68 17.59
C LEU A 401 -15.99 15.49 17.78
N LYS A 402 -16.43 14.32 18.25
CA LYS A 402 -17.85 14.03 18.53
C LYS A 402 -18.45 14.83 19.67
N THR A 403 -17.62 15.41 20.55
CA THR A 403 -18.10 16.35 21.57
C THR A 403 -18.78 17.59 20.97
N ASN A 404 -18.52 17.91 19.70
CA ASN A 404 -18.95 19.14 19.03
C ASN A 404 -18.60 20.42 19.79
N ASN A 405 -17.61 20.36 20.69
CA ASN A 405 -17.19 21.48 21.51
C ASN A 405 -16.01 22.22 20.85
N GLY A 406 -16.29 23.35 20.23
CA GLY A 406 -15.28 24.15 19.50
C GLY A 406 -14.11 24.62 20.37
N GLU A 407 -14.37 24.99 21.63
CA GLU A 407 -13.34 25.37 22.59
C GLU A 407 -12.39 24.20 22.91
N LEU A 408 -12.95 23.00 23.12
CA LEU A 408 -12.16 21.79 23.36
C LEU A 408 -11.24 21.45 22.19
N ILE A 409 -11.77 21.52 20.96
CA ILE A 409 -10.99 21.28 19.74
C ILE A 409 -9.88 22.33 19.60
N LYS A 410 -10.18 23.59 19.92
CA LYS A 410 -9.18 24.67 19.92
C LYS A 410 -8.08 24.44 20.94
N PHE A 411 -8.39 23.93 22.14
CA PHE A 411 -7.37 23.57 23.13
C PHE A 411 -6.44 22.48 22.60
N LEU A 412 -6.98 21.39 22.04
CA LEU A 412 -6.17 20.34 21.42
C LEU A 412 -5.25 20.90 20.33
N LEU A 413 -5.79 21.74 19.45
CA LEU A 413 -5.02 22.35 18.36
C LEU A 413 -3.94 23.29 18.91
N ASN A 414 -4.24 24.08 19.94
CA ASN A 414 -3.25 24.97 20.56
C ASN A 414 -2.07 24.18 21.14
N GLU A 415 -2.30 23.02 21.77
CA GLU A 415 -1.21 22.15 22.23
C GLU A 415 -0.30 21.73 21.07
N LEU A 416 -0.87 21.35 19.93
CA LEU A 416 -0.11 21.07 18.72
C LEU A 416 0.61 22.33 18.19
N PHE A 417 -0.08 23.48 18.08
CA PHE A 417 0.49 24.70 17.53
C PHE A 417 1.58 25.32 18.40
N ASN A 418 1.57 25.11 19.71
CA ASN A 418 2.58 25.60 20.64
C ASN A 418 3.91 24.81 20.59
N LYS A 419 3.91 23.60 20.03
CA LYS A 419 5.14 22.81 19.86
C LYS A 419 6.06 23.38 18.78
N GLU A 420 7.34 23.57 19.10
CA GLU A 420 8.33 24.00 18.11
C GLU A 420 8.66 22.90 17.08
N LYS A 421 8.66 21.63 17.50
CA LYS A 421 8.99 20.48 16.63
C LYS A 421 7.96 19.36 16.80
N PHE A 422 7.47 18.83 15.68
CA PHE A 422 6.60 17.65 15.68
C PHE A 422 7.44 16.36 15.72
N ASN A 423 7.01 15.43 16.55
CA ASN A 423 7.45 14.04 16.46
C ASN A 423 6.45 13.19 15.65
N SER A 424 6.70 11.89 15.50
CA SER A 424 5.84 10.99 14.72
C SER A 424 4.40 10.88 15.26
N PHE A 425 4.19 11.03 16.57
CA PHE A 425 2.86 11.06 17.16
C PHE A 425 2.14 12.35 16.80
N ASP A 426 2.81 13.51 16.90
CA ASP A 426 2.21 14.81 16.55
C ASP A 426 1.80 14.86 15.07
N VAL A 427 2.64 14.33 14.17
CA VAL A 427 2.30 14.17 12.74
C VAL A 427 1.09 13.24 12.58
N SER A 428 1.09 12.08 13.25
CA SER A 428 -0.01 11.12 13.15
C SER A 428 -1.34 11.67 13.68
N ILE A 429 -1.31 12.41 14.80
CA ILE A 429 -2.47 13.12 15.35
C ILE A 429 -2.97 14.14 14.35
N SER A 430 -2.08 14.97 13.81
CA SER A 430 -2.42 16.04 12.87
C SER A 430 -3.04 15.49 11.59
N ILE A 431 -2.47 14.42 11.02
CA ILE A 431 -2.97 13.78 9.81
C ILE A 431 -4.33 13.11 10.04
N ASN A 432 -4.53 12.42 11.16
CA ASN A 432 -5.84 11.83 11.49
C ASN A 432 -6.90 12.90 11.76
N TYR A 433 -6.53 14.00 12.42
CA TYR A 433 -7.43 15.15 12.57
C TYR A 433 -7.81 15.73 11.22
N LEU A 434 -6.82 15.96 10.34
CA LEU A 434 -7.04 16.47 8.99
C LEU A 434 -7.96 15.55 8.18
N LEU A 435 -7.74 14.24 8.22
CA LEU A 435 -8.59 13.24 7.57
C LEU A 435 -10.05 13.34 8.06
N LEU A 436 -10.25 13.35 9.39
CA LEU A 436 -11.58 13.48 10.00
C LEU A 436 -12.26 14.84 9.71
N ARG A 437 -11.47 15.86 9.33
CA ARG A 437 -11.94 17.21 8.97
C ARG A 437 -11.84 17.49 7.48
N ASN A 438 -11.77 16.44 6.63
CA ASN A 438 -11.75 16.54 5.17
C ASN A 438 -10.65 17.48 4.64
N PHE A 439 -9.49 17.50 5.29
CA PHE A 439 -8.31 18.29 4.93
C PHE A 439 -8.55 19.80 4.82
N GLN A 440 -9.50 20.34 5.60
CA GLN A 440 -9.89 21.76 5.54
C GLN A 440 -9.00 22.71 6.38
N HIS A 441 -8.15 22.19 7.27
CA HIS A 441 -7.37 23.02 8.19
C HIS A 441 -5.98 23.38 7.62
N ASN A 442 -5.90 24.45 6.82
CA ASN A 442 -4.68 24.83 6.09
C ASN A 442 -3.48 25.17 7.00
N ASP A 443 -3.69 25.81 8.15
CA ASP A 443 -2.58 26.15 9.05
C ASP A 443 -1.91 24.90 9.64
N LEU A 444 -2.71 23.88 9.96
CA LEU A 444 -2.20 22.61 10.48
C LEU A 444 -1.49 21.83 9.36
N MET A 445 -2.02 21.87 8.14
CA MET A 445 -1.30 21.31 6.98
C MET A 445 0.04 21.98 6.75
N SER A 446 0.11 23.31 6.86
CA SER A 446 1.36 24.07 6.73
C SER A 446 2.36 23.65 7.80
N LYS A 447 1.90 23.49 9.04
CA LYS A 447 2.74 23.02 10.15
C LYS A 447 3.27 21.61 9.95
N VAL A 448 2.45 20.70 9.42
CA VAL A 448 2.90 19.34 9.08
C VAL A 448 3.88 19.38 7.89
N LYS A 449 3.66 20.25 6.91
CA LYS A 449 4.50 20.39 5.71
C LYS A 449 5.96 20.73 6.05
N ASP A 450 6.18 21.46 7.13
CA ASP A 450 7.53 21.81 7.61
C ASP A 450 8.35 20.59 8.07
N VAL A 451 7.68 19.47 8.39
CA VAL A 451 8.31 18.24 8.89
C VAL A 451 8.17 17.08 7.89
N ASP A 452 7.02 16.96 7.24
CA ASP A 452 6.72 15.94 6.24
C ASP A 452 6.00 16.58 5.05
N SER A 453 6.79 17.09 4.10
CA SER A 453 6.26 17.76 2.92
C SER A 453 5.60 16.78 1.94
N GLU A 454 6.06 15.54 1.90
CA GLU A 454 5.62 14.54 0.92
C GLU A 454 4.16 14.11 1.17
N ILE A 455 3.78 13.91 2.43
CA ILE A 455 2.39 13.54 2.77
C ILE A 455 1.41 14.68 2.48
N ILE A 456 1.81 15.93 2.73
CA ILE A 456 0.97 17.11 2.45
C ILE A 456 0.83 17.32 0.94
N ASP A 457 1.92 17.15 0.19
CA ASP A 457 1.89 17.18 -1.26
C ASP A 457 0.97 16.10 -1.85
N TYR A 458 0.95 14.89 -1.27
CA TYR A 458 0.00 13.84 -1.65
C TYR A 458 -1.45 14.27 -1.42
N ILE A 459 -1.74 14.81 -0.24
CA ILE A 459 -3.08 15.30 0.13
C ILE A 459 -3.54 16.40 -0.82
N ASP A 460 -2.68 17.39 -1.09
CA ASP A 460 -3.02 18.51 -1.97
C ASP A 460 -3.31 18.06 -3.40
N ARG A 461 -2.51 17.11 -3.92
CA ARG A 461 -2.68 16.59 -5.30
C ARG A 461 -3.92 15.71 -5.46
N TYR A 462 -4.15 14.80 -4.51
CA TYR A 462 -5.08 13.69 -4.71
C TYR A 462 -6.31 13.71 -3.78
N CYS A 463 -6.21 14.29 -2.58
CA CYS A 463 -7.30 14.27 -1.60
C CYS A 463 -8.16 15.53 -1.63
N LYS A 464 -7.66 16.66 -2.14
CA LYS A 464 -8.43 17.93 -2.19
C LYS A 464 -9.19 18.17 -3.49
N GLN A 465 -8.95 17.36 -4.52
CA GLN A 465 -9.52 17.54 -5.85
C GLN A 465 -9.64 16.21 -6.58
N ASP A 466 -10.36 16.22 -7.70
CA ASP A 466 -10.37 15.11 -8.65
C ASP A 466 -8.94 14.86 -9.18
N PHE A 467 -8.37 13.71 -8.85
CA PHE A 467 -6.98 13.40 -9.17
C PHE A 467 -6.71 13.26 -10.67
N LEU A 468 -7.75 13.11 -11.51
CA LEU A 468 -7.55 13.05 -12.97
C LEU A 468 -7.01 14.39 -13.52
N LYS A 469 -7.28 15.50 -12.82
CA LYS A 469 -6.75 16.83 -13.14
C LYS A 469 -5.22 16.91 -13.08
N GLU A 470 -4.56 15.97 -12.41
CA GLU A 470 -3.10 15.90 -12.41
C GLU A 470 -2.54 15.54 -13.78
N LEU A 471 -3.30 14.82 -14.61
CA LEU A 471 -2.87 14.52 -15.97
C LEU A 471 -2.80 15.79 -16.83
N ASP A 472 -3.70 16.75 -16.63
CA ASP A 472 -3.76 18.00 -17.40
C ASP A 472 -2.65 19.01 -17.09
N LYS A 473 -1.80 18.74 -16.09
CA LYS A 473 -0.71 19.62 -15.69
C LYS A 473 0.39 19.67 -16.75
N GLU A 474 1.07 20.82 -16.85
CA GLU A 474 2.09 21.10 -17.88
C GLU A 474 3.23 20.08 -17.87
N TYR A 475 3.69 19.66 -16.68
CA TYR A 475 4.74 18.63 -16.55
C TYR A 475 4.33 17.24 -17.07
N ASN A 476 3.04 17.02 -17.34
CA ASN A 476 2.49 15.79 -17.91
C ASN A 476 2.13 15.95 -19.42
N TYR A 477 2.63 16.98 -20.12
CA TYR A 477 2.27 17.25 -21.53
C TYR A 477 2.45 16.05 -22.48
N ILE A 478 3.52 15.24 -22.34
CA ILE A 478 3.75 14.05 -23.18
C ILE A 478 2.60 13.04 -23.00
N LEU A 479 2.12 12.87 -21.76
CA LEU A 479 0.96 12.02 -21.49
C LEU A 479 -0.29 12.56 -22.14
N ASN A 480 -0.51 13.87 -22.06
CA ASN A 480 -1.67 14.52 -22.67
C ASN A 480 -1.68 14.35 -24.19
N LEU A 481 -0.52 14.46 -24.85
CA LEU A 481 -0.39 14.19 -26.27
C LEU A 481 -0.76 12.72 -26.59
N ASN A 482 -0.28 11.77 -25.79
CA ASN A 482 -0.58 10.35 -25.96
C ASN A 482 -2.07 10.03 -25.70
N LEU A 483 -2.69 10.58 -24.65
CA LEU A 483 -4.12 10.43 -24.35
C LEU A 483 -5.03 11.02 -25.43
N LYS A 484 -4.60 12.12 -26.06
CA LYS A 484 -5.25 12.75 -27.21
C LYS A 484 -4.99 12.02 -28.53
N ASN A 485 -4.24 10.92 -28.53
CA ASN A 485 -3.77 10.22 -29.74
C ASN A 485 -3.01 11.13 -30.72
N ALA A 486 -2.38 12.20 -30.22
CA ALA A 486 -1.61 13.14 -31.04
C ALA A 486 -0.36 12.48 -31.62
N PHE A 487 0.23 11.55 -30.85
CA PHE A 487 1.15 10.53 -31.35
C PHE A 487 0.78 9.20 -30.71
N SER A 488 1.17 8.09 -31.36
CA SER A 488 0.99 6.75 -30.84
C SER A 488 2.32 5.99 -30.87
N ASP A 489 2.71 5.41 -29.72
CA ASP A 489 3.62 4.27 -29.69
C ASP A 489 2.81 3.00 -29.42
N ASN A 490 2.40 2.33 -30.49
CA ASN A 490 1.72 1.03 -30.40
C ASN A 490 2.59 -0.04 -29.71
N SER A 491 3.88 0.21 -29.51
CA SER A 491 4.75 -0.66 -28.74
C SER A 491 4.95 -0.10 -27.34
N SER A 492 4.70 -0.90 -26.30
CA SER A 492 4.96 -0.51 -24.89
C SER A 492 6.45 -0.21 -24.59
N LYS A 493 7.31 -0.13 -25.60
CA LYS A 493 8.78 -0.02 -25.48
C LYS A 493 9.20 1.32 -24.89
N VAL A 494 8.60 2.44 -25.30
CA VAL A 494 8.99 3.77 -24.77
C VAL A 494 8.71 3.85 -23.27
N TRP A 495 7.54 3.41 -22.85
CA TRP A 495 7.14 3.44 -21.44
C TRP A 495 7.89 2.41 -20.59
N TYR A 496 8.21 1.25 -21.17
CA TYR A 496 9.09 0.27 -20.55
C TYR A 496 10.47 0.84 -20.24
N LEU A 497 11.09 1.52 -21.21
CA LEU A 497 12.41 2.14 -21.01
C LEU A 497 12.36 3.22 -19.92
N TYR A 498 11.29 4.03 -19.91
CA TYR A 498 11.10 5.05 -18.86
C TYR A 498 10.95 4.42 -17.47
N PHE A 499 10.15 3.36 -17.37
CA PHE A 499 9.95 2.62 -16.12
C PHE A 499 11.27 2.07 -15.57
N LEU A 500 12.09 1.42 -16.42
CA LEU A 500 13.37 0.88 -15.97
C LEU A 500 14.38 1.97 -15.60
N TYR A 501 14.38 3.11 -16.30
CA TYR A 501 15.14 4.28 -15.88
C TYR A 501 14.75 4.68 -14.45
N LYS A 502 13.45 4.87 -14.17
CA LYS A 502 12.97 5.26 -12.84
C LYS A 502 13.25 4.20 -11.76
N PHE A 503 13.28 2.92 -12.13
CA PHE A 503 13.71 1.84 -11.25
C PHE A 503 15.16 2.00 -10.80
N HIS A 504 16.07 2.12 -11.77
CA HIS A 504 17.50 2.21 -11.49
C HIS A 504 17.90 3.54 -10.84
N ASP A 505 17.28 4.65 -11.27
CA ASP A 505 17.47 5.98 -10.67
C ASP A 505 17.15 5.97 -9.18
N LYS A 506 16.02 5.33 -8.80
CA LYS A 506 15.61 5.20 -7.39
C LYS A 506 16.57 4.36 -6.55
N ASN A 507 17.25 3.37 -7.15
CA ASN A 507 18.19 2.51 -6.45
C ASN A 507 19.62 3.07 -6.39
N GLY A 508 19.88 4.22 -7.02
CA GLY A 508 21.24 4.77 -7.13
C GLY A 508 22.11 4.06 -8.18
N ASP A 509 21.52 3.25 -9.07
CA ASP A 509 22.21 2.57 -10.16
C ASP A 509 22.38 3.56 -11.35
N THR A 510 23.23 4.56 -11.19
CA THR A 510 23.28 5.74 -12.08
C THR A 510 23.62 5.39 -13.53
N LEU A 511 24.48 4.39 -13.77
CA LEU A 511 24.89 3.99 -15.12
C LEU A 511 23.74 3.30 -15.87
N GLU A 512 23.03 2.40 -15.20
CA GLU A 512 21.81 1.73 -15.68
C GLU A 512 20.70 2.75 -15.92
N ALA A 513 20.47 3.65 -14.96
CA ALA A 513 19.48 4.71 -15.07
C ALA A 513 19.72 5.56 -16.32
N PHE A 514 20.95 6.00 -16.54
CA PHE A 514 21.35 6.72 -17.74
C PHE A 514 21.14 5.91 -19.01
N ALA A 515 21.53 4.63 -19.02
CA ALA A 515 21.43 3.80 -20.21
C ALA A 515 19.98 3.59 -20.69
N TYR A 516 19.08 3.33 -19.74
CA TYR A 516 17.65 3.23 -20.02
C TYR A 516 17.06 4.58 -20.39
N TYR A 517 17.41 5.64 -19.67
CA TYR A 517 16.92 6.99 -19.94
C TYR A 517 17.33 7.46 -21.34
N LYS A 518 18.58 7.27 -21.74
CA LYS A 518 19.08 7.69 -23.05
C LYS A 518 18.37 6.97 -24.19
N THR A 519 18.09 5.69 -24.01
CA THR A 519 17.33 4.90 -25.00
C THR A 519 15.87 5.35 -25.04
N TYR A 520 15.27 5.67 -23.89
CA TYR A 520 13.97 6.32 -23.81
C TYR A 520 13.97 7.67 -24.55
N PHE A 521 14.97 8.52 -24.29
CA PHE A 521 15.12 9.84 -24.89
C PHE A 521 15.14 9.77 -26.42
N ASP A 522 15.97 8.90 -27.02
CA ASP A 522 16.04 8.76 -28.48
C ASP A 522 14.68 8.33 -29.08
N ARG A 523 13.99 7.43 -28.36
CA ARG A 523 12.70 6.91 -28.79
C ARG A 523 11.60 7.97 -28.69
N ILE A 524 11.53 8.71 -27.59
CA ILE A 524 10.51 9.74 -27.41
C ILE A 524 10.76 10.94 -28.33
N VAL A 525 12.02 11.32 -28.57
CA VAL A 525 12.36 12.32 -29.59
C VAL A 525 11.87 11.87 -30.97
N SER A 526 12.07 10.61 -31.34
CA SER A 526 11.56 10.08 -32.62
C SER A 526 10.05 10.20 -32.76
N LEU A 527 9.31 9.93 -31.68
CA LEU A 527 7.85 10.05 -31.64
C LEU A 527 7.41 11.51 -31.78
N LEU A 528 8.02 12.40 -30.99
CA LEU A 528 7.65 13.81 -30.94
C LEU A 528 8.06 14.57 -32.22
N MET A 529 9.21 14.25 -32.81
CA MET A 529 9.63 14.84 -34.10
C MET A 529 8.76 14.36 -35.26
N CYS A 530 8.30 13.11 -35.24
CA CYS A 530 7.32 12.60 -36.19
C CYS A 530 5.98 13.34 -36.04
N TYR A 531 5.53 13.56 -34.79
CA TYR A 531 4.33 14.33 -34.49
C TYR A 531 4.42 15.79 -34.98
N LYS A 532 5.55 16.45 -34.78
CA LYS A 532 5.78 17.83 -35.27
C LYS A 532 6.03 17.90 -36.78
N GLY A 533 6.09 16.76 -37.49
CA GLY A 533 6.32 16.72 -38.93
C GLY A 533 7.74 17.09 -39.36
N ILE A 534 8.72 16.99 -38.46
CA ILE A 534 10.13 17.34 -38.71
C ILE A 534 10.87 16.14 -39.28
N SER A 535 10.76 14.97 -38.64
CA SER A 535 11.48 13.77 -39.07
C SER A 535 10.62 12.51 -38.95
N TYR A 536 10.52 11.79 -40.07
CA TYR A 536 9.71 10.59 -40.22
C TYR A 536 10.23 9.71 -41.36
N THR A 537 9.91 8.42 -41.30
CA THR A 537 10.18 7.47 -42.39
C THR A 537 9.32 7.80 -43.62
N LYS A 538 9.62 7.22 -44.79
CA LYS A 538 8.81 7.37 -46.01
C LYS A 538 7.32 7.06 -45.82
N ARG A 539 6.96 6.27 -44.81
CA ARG A 539 5.57 5.90 -44.47
C ARG A 539 4.91 6.83 -43.44
N LYS A 540 5.51 7.99 -43.14
CA LYS A 540 5.08 8.93 -42.07
C LYS A 540 5.01 8.27 -40.68
N LEU A 541 5.94 7.36 -40.41
CA LEU A 541 6.11 6.70 -39.12
C LEU A 541 7.39 7.20 -38.43
N PRO A 542 7.48 7.13 -37.08
CA PRO A 542 8.69 7.50 -36.35
C PRO A 542 9.93 6.73 -36.83
N ASP A 543 11.03 7.44 -37.05
CA ASP A 543 12.32 6.84 -37.43
C ASP A 543 13.25 6.70 -36.22
N TYR A 544 13.12 5.57 -35.52
CA TYR A 544 13.91 5.28 -34.31
C TYR A 544 15.42 5.13 -34.59
N HIS A 545 15.81 4.67 -35.79
CA HIS A 545 17.22 4.46 -36.13
C HIS A 545 17.92 5.78 -36.45
N ARG A 546 17.20 6.72 -37.07
CA ARG A 546 17.71 8.07 -37.34
C ARG A 546 18.21 8.75 -36.06
N HIS A 547 17.40 8.72 -35.00
CA HIS A 547 17.70 9.37 -33.73
C HIS A 547 18.69 8.58 -32.85
N TYR A 548 19.27 7.50 -33.36
CA TYR A 548 20.45 6.88 -32.73
C TYR A 548 21.74 7.66 -33.01
N LYS A 549 21.73 8.54 -34.04
CA LYS A 549 22.89 9.30 -34.50
C LYS A 549 22.80 10.77 -34.08
N VAL A 550 23.81 11.25 -33.35
CA VAL A 550 23.84 12.62 -32.79
C VAL A 550 23.61 13.72 -33.84
N ASN A 551 24.22 13.61 -35.02
CA ASN A 551 24.11 14.63 -36.07
C ASN A 551 22.67 14.80 -36.59
N ASN A 552 21.90 13.71 -36.64
CA ASN A 552 20.50 13.79 -37.04
C ASN A 552 19.67 14.48 -35.96
N VAL A 553 19.89 14.14 -34.69
CA VAL A 553 19.15 14.72 -33.57
C VAL A 553 19.46 16.21 -33.40
N LYS A 554 20.74 16.60 -33.54
CA LYS A 554 21.16 18.00 -33.58
C LYS A 554 20.41 18.80 -34.65
N LYS A 555 20.40 18.28 -35.88
CA LYS A 555 19.67 18.88 -37.00
C LYS A 555 18.18 19.03 -36.70
N ASP A 556 17.55 17.98 -36.18
CA ASP A 556 16.10 17.96 -35.94
C ASP A 556 15.71 18.95 -34.82
N PHE A 557 16.53 19.11 -33.76
CA PHE A 557 16.29 20.13 -32.73
C PHE A 557 16.59 21.56 -33.20
N GLU A 558 17.61 21.75 -34.05
CA GLU A 558 17.88 23.05 -34.67
C GLU A 558 16.70 23.46 -35.59
N GLU A 559 16.12 22.52 -36.33
CA GLU A 559 14.94 22.76 -37.17
C GLU A 559 13.68 23.05 -36.33
N LEU A 560 13.50 22.34 -35.20
CA LEU A 560 12.36 22.53 -34.30
C LEU A 560 12.31 23.94 -33.69
N ASN A 561 13.44 24.45 -33.18
CA ASN A 561 13.54 25.79 -32.62
C ASN A 561 14.97 26.34 -32.67
N PRO A 562 15.37 27.01 -33.77
CA PRO A 562 16.74 27.47 -33.97
C PRO A 562 17.23 28.44 -32.88
N ASN A 563 16.34 29.28 -32.36
CA ASN A 563 16.66 30.28 -31.34
C ASN A 563 16.93 29.62 -29.99
N TYR A 564 16.08 28.69 -29.58
CA TYR A 564 16.30 27.92 -28.35
C TYR A 564 17.55 27.04 -28.46
N TYR A 565 17.75 26.39 -29.61
CA TYR A 565 18.92 25.56 -29.92
C TYR A 565 20.24 26.29 -29.67
N LYS A 566 20.39 27.48 -30.24
CA LYS A 566 21.59 28.31 -30.08
C LYS A 566 21.73 28.86 -28.66
N LYS A 567 20.64 29.42 -28.10
CA LYS A 567 20.68 30.08 -26.79
C LYS A 567 21.05 29.13 -25.65
N GLN A 568 20.59 27.88 -25.70
CA GLN A 568 20.83 26.88 -24.66
C GLN A 568 22.03 25.97 -24.93
N ASN A 569 22.85 26.27 -25.94
CA ASN A 569 24.02 25.47 -26.31
C ASN A 569 23.73 23.97 -26.47
N ILE A 570 22.59 23.65 -27.11
CA ILE A 570 22.07 22.29 -27.24
C ILE A 570 23.05 21.38 -28.01
N ASP A 571 23.85 21.95 -28.92
CA ASP A 571 24.84 21.21 -29.69
C ASP A 571 25.89 20.51 -28.82
N ASN A 572 26.52 21.25 -27.90
CA ASN A 572 27.52 20.70 -27.00
C ASN A 572 26.90 19.69 -26.03
N PHE A 573 25.72 20.01 -25.50
CA PHE A 573 24.95 19.11 -24.64
C PHE A 573 24.65 17.76 -25.33
N LEU A 574 24.10 17.78 -26.55
CA LEU A 574 23.79 16.54 -27.28
C LEU A 574 25.06 15.76 -27.63
N SER A 575 26.17 16.44 -27.91
CA SER A 575 27.46 15.77 -28.15
C SER A 575 27.88 14.97 -26.93
N GLU A 576 27.82 15.57 -25.75
CA GLU A 576 28.20 14.93 -24.49
C GLU A 576 27.25 13.78 -24.11
N LEU A 577 25.94 13.99 -24.28
CA LEU A 577 24.93 12.97 -24.03
C LEU A 577 25.15 11.71 -24.89
N TYR A 578 25.56 11.89 -26.15
CA TYR A 578 25.82 10.77 -27.07
C TYR A 578 27.20 10.15 -26.88
N ARG A 579 28.21 10.93 -26.48
CA ARG A 579 29.51 10.42 -26.06
C ARG A 579 29.35 9.46 -24.90
N LEU A 580 28.65 9.89 -23.85
CA LEU A 580 28.43 9.07 -22.66
C LEU A 580 27.67 7.77 -22.96
N ARG A 581 26.70 7.81 -23.89
CA ARG A 581 26.02 6.60 -24.39
C ARG A 581 26.98 5.61 -25.04
N GLN A 582 27.92 6.07 -25.88
CA GLN A 582 28.88 5.20 -26.55
C GLN A 582 29.87 4.57 -25.58
N TYR A 583 30.08 5.19 -24.42
CA TYR A 583 31.02 4.71 -23.41
C TYR A 583 30.34 3.83 -22.35
N ASN A 584 29.00 3.87 -22.25
CA ASN A 584 28.23 3.13 -21.26
C ASN A 584 28.16 1.62 -21.60
N PRO A 585 28.55 0.71 -20.69
CA PRO A 585 28.63 -0.74 -20.94
C PRO A 585 27.29 -1.39 -21.25
N ILE A 586 26.18 -0.77 -20.84
CA ILE A 586 24.83 -1.29 -21.07
C ILE A 586 24.36 -0.93 -22.48
N ASN A 587 24.83 0.19 -23.04
CA ASN A 587 24.45 0.64 -24.38
C ASN A 587 25.45 0.25 -25.47
N HIS A 588 26.72 0.02 -25.12
CA HIS A 588 27.78 -0.14 -26.10
C HIS A 588 28.91 -1.03 -25.60
N SER A 589 29.45 -1.86 -26.50
CA SER A 589 30.44 -2.88 -26.14
C SER A 589 31.83 -2.35 -25.82
N SER A 590 32.13 -1.07 -26.12
CA SER A 590 33.45 -0.50 -25.79
C SER A 590 33.62 -0.28 -24.29
N ALA A 591 32.52 -0.02 -23.56
CA ALA A 591 32.52 0.10 -22.09
C ALA A 591 33.57 1.07 -21.51
N GLU A 592 34.03 2.04 -22.30
CA GLU A 592 35.13 2.96 -21.96
C GLU A 592 34.88 3.75 -20.66
N ILE A 593 33.62 3.92 -20.25
CA ILE A 593 33.25 4.60 -18.99
C ILE A 593 33.84 3.90 -17.76
N ILE A 594 34.12 2.60 -17.84
CA ILE A 594 34.69 1.81 -16.73
C ILE A 594 36.13 2.27 -16.44
N GLU A 595 36.81 2.82 -17.45
CA GLU A 595 38.19 3.33 -17.34
C GLU A 595 38.23 4.83 -16.95
N ASP A 596 37.10 5.53 -16.99
CA ASP A 596 37.00 6.96 -16.69
C ASP A 596 36.90 7.22 -15.17
N GLN A 597 38.07 7.37 -14.54
CA GLN A 597 38.18 7.67 -13.10
C GLN A 597 37.72 9.08 -12.70
N MET A 598 37.45 9.96 -13.68
CA MET A 598 37.15 11.38 -13.43
C MET A 598 35.66 11.68 -13.58
N LEU A 599 34.88 10.79 -14.21
CA LEU A 599 33.45 10.95 -14.37
C LEU A 599 32.73 10.92 -13.02
N LYS A 600 32.03 12.00 -12.72
CA LYS A 600 31.23 12.14 -11.50
C LYS A 600 29.78 11.76 -11.76
N GLU A 601 29.17 11.07 -10.79
CA GLU A 601 27.74 10.76 -10.78
C GLU A 601 26.87 12.00 -11.05
N SER A 602 27.22 13.14 -10.45
CA SER A 602 26.52 14.42 -10.63
C SER A 602 26.48 14.90 -12.08
N GLN A 603 27.49 14.56 -12.89
CA GLN A 603 27.51 14.92 -14.33
C GLN A 603 26.46 14.11 -15.09
N ILE A 604 26.33 12.81 -14.80
CA ILE A 604 25.36 11.92 -15.43
C ILE A 604 23.93 12.35 -15.07
N ILE A 605 23.68 12.60 -13.78
CA ILE A 605 22.38 13.09 -13.30
C ILE A 605 22.03 14.42 -13.97
N ASN A 606 23.00 15.33 -14.09
CA ASN A 606 22.78 16.60 -14.77
C ASN A 606 22.44 16.45 -16.25
N LEU A 607 23.07 15.50 -16.96
CA LEU A 607 22.72 15.20 -18.36
C LEU A 607 21.27 14.71 -18.50
N ILE A 608 20.82 13.83 -17.61
CA ILE A 608 19.41 13.37 -17.58
C ILE A 608 18.46 14.55 -17.36
N ARG A 609 18.74 15.40 -16.35
CA ARG A 609 17.91 16.58 -16.04
C ARG A 609 17.86 17.59 -17.20
N GLN A 610 19.00 17.81 -17.86
CA GLN A 610 19.07 18.67 -19.05
C GLN A 610 18.29 18.08 -20.22
N SER A 611 18.32 16.76 -20.42
CA SER A 611 17.49 16.08 -21.42
C SER A 611 15.99 16.20 -21.13
N GLU A 612 15.56 16.05 -19.87
CA GLU A 612 14.15 16.21 -19.50
C GLU A 612 13.68 17.65 -19.75
N THR A 613 14.51 18.63 -19.37
CA THR A 613 14.27 20.06 -19.61
C THR A 613 14.22 20.38 -21.11
N LEU A 614 15.10 19.76 -21.91
CA LEU A 614 15.09 19.89 -23.37
C LEU A 614 13.77 19.40 -23.96
N LEU A 615 13.27 18.24 -23.52
CA LEU A 615 11.98 17.71 -23.98
C LEU A 615 10.84 18.67 -23.64
N ILE A 616 10.76 19.12 -22.38
CA ILE A 616 9.69 20.01 -21.90
C ILE A 616 9.68 21.34 -22.65
N ASN A 617 10.83 21.99 -22.79
CA ASN A 617 10.90 23.33 -23.37
C ASN A 617 10.82 23.36 -24.90
N SER A 618 11.01 22.22 -25.58
CA SER A 618 11.04 22.18 -27.05
C SER A 618 9.69 21.81 -27.69
N PHE A 619 8.80 21.14 -26.95
CA PHE A 619 7.60 20.51 -27.52
C PHE A 619 6.32 21.02 -26.90
#